data_AF-A0A7X7AT62-F1
#
_entry.id   AF-A0A7X7AT62-F1
#
_cell.length_a   1.000
_cell.length_b   1.000
_cell.length_c   1.000
_cell.angle_alpha   90.00
_cell.angle_beta   90.00
_cell.angle_gamma   90.00
#
_symmetry.space_group_name_H-M   'P 1'
#
loop_
_entity.id
_entity.type
_entity.pdbx_description
1 polymer ?
#
loop_
_entity_poly.entity_id
_entity_poly.type
_entity_poly.pdbx_seq_one_letter_code
_entity_poly.pdbx_strand_id
1 'polypeptide(L)' 'MEKIALNLKKVVSPTATLQEMKPGMSVKISTNDIKTSNLRTVASKLKKEGYLFQVSDKGLINETIVECIKTPEL' A
#
# COMPACT_ATOMS: atom_id res chain seq x y z
N MET A 1 7.62 -0.63 -17.54
CA MET A 1 7.04 -0.55 -16.18
C MET A 1 8.19 -0.45 -15.19
N GLU A 2 8.36 0.71 -14.58
CA GLU A 2 9.46 1.00 -13.66
C GLU A 2 9.17 0.36 -12.30
N LYS A 3 10.04 -0.54 -11.84
CA LYS A 3 9.90 -1.20 -10.52
C LYS A 3 10.68 -0.39 -9.49
N ILE A 4 10.00 0.50 -8.79
CA ILE A 4 10.59 1.25 -7.67
C ILE A 4 10.61 0.33 -6.45
N ALA A 5 11.80 -0.15 -6.08
CA ALA A 5 12.01 -0.83 -4.82
C ALA A 5 12.18 0.21 -3.71
N LEU A 6 11.09 0.51 -3.00
CA LEU A 6 11.14 1.34 -1.79
C LEU A 6 12.00 0.65 -0.74
N ASN A 7 13.10 1.30 -0.34
CA ASN A 7 14.02 0.81 0.68
C ASN A 7 13.41 1.12 2.07
N LEU A 8 12.45 0.28 2.48
CA LEU A 8 11.63 0.41 3.68
C LEU A 8 12.45 0.11 4.96
N LYS A 9 13.37 1.00 5.34
CA LYS A 9 14.08 0.88 6.62
C LYS A 9 13.24 1.46 7.77
N LYS A 10 12.82 0.55 8.67
CA LYS A 10 12.45 0.78 10.07
C LYS A 10 11.14 1.55 10.32
N VAL A 11 10.09 0.80 10.65
CA VAL A 11 8.75 1.27 11.07
C VAL A 11 8.11 2.20 10.06
N VAL A 12 7.81 1.64 8.89
CA VAL A 12 7.05 2.37 7.88
C VAL A 12 5.61 2.42 8.37
N SER A 13 5.17 3.60 8.79
CA SER A 13 3.74 3.83 9.08
C SER A 13 2.96 3.42 7.84
N PRO A 14 2.06 2.42 7.92
CA PRO A 14 1.30 1.96 6.75
C PRO A 14 0.54 3.12 6.10
N THR A 15 0.10 4.09 6.89
CA THR A 15 -0.55 5.31 6.39
C THR A 15 0.39 6.15 5.54
N ALA A 16 1.62 6.39 6.03
CA ALA A 16 2.61 7.15 5.27
C ALA A 16 2.99 6.43 3.97
N THR A 17 3.18 5.10 4.02
CA THR A 17 3.45 4.30 2.81
C THR A 17 2.38 4.49 1.75
N LEU A 18 1.10 4.41 2.14
CA LEU A 18 0.01 4.51 1.19
C LEU A 18 -0.19 5.93 0.67
N GLN A 19 0.02 6.96 1.49
CA GLN A 19 -0.08 8.36 1.07
C GLN A 19 1.03 8.80 0.11
N GLU A 20 2.22 8.19 0.18
CA GLU A 20 3.31 8.43 -0.78
C GLU A 20 3.09 7.77 -2.15
N MET A 21 2.14 6.84 -2.26
CA MET A 21 1.84 6.17 -3.52
C MET A 21 1.11 7.10 -4.48
N LYS A 22 1.52 7.08 -5.76
CA LYS A 22 0.83 7.76 -6.85
C LYS A 22 -0.14 6.80 -7.57
N PRO A 23 -1.18 7.31 -8.23
CA PRO A 23 -2.07 6.48 -9.04
C PRO A 23 -1.29 5.66 -10.08
N GLY A 24 -1.63 4.38 -10.21
CA GLY A 24 -0.94 3.42 -11.07
C GLY A 24 0.32 2.79 -10.46
N MET A 25 0.74 3.20 -9.26
CA MET A 25 1.85 2.55 -8.56
C MET A 25 1.39 1.29 -7.84
N SER A 26 2.22 0.24 -7.90
CA SER A 26 2.06 -0.97 -7.12
C SER A 26 3.30 -1.19 -6.25
N VAL A 27 3.10 -1.44 -4.96
CA VAL A 27 4.17 -1.74 -4.00
C VAL A 27 3.93 -3.11 -3.41
N LYS A 28 4.99 -3.89 -3.32
CA LYS A 28 5.00 -5.17 -2.64
C LYS A 28 5.53 -4.98 -1.22
N ILE A 29 4.76 -5.43 -0.23
CA ILE A 29 5.03 -5.26 1.19
C ILE A 29 5.11 -6.65 1.83
N SER A 30 6.17 -6.90 2.59
CA SER A 30 6.31 -8.12 3.38
C SER A 30 5.31 -8.12 4.53
N THR A 31 4.62 -9.23 4.75
CA THR A 31 3.68 -9.37 5.87
C THR A 31 4.37 -9.46 7.23
N ASN A 32 5.69 -9.70 7.23
CA ASN A 32 6.52 -9.62 8.44
C ASN A 32 6.74 -8.16 8.87
N ASP A 33 6.74 -7.22 7.91
CA ASP A 33 6.87 -5.79 8.20
C ASP A 33 5.52 -5.16 8.52
N ILE A 34 4.51 -5.39 7.67
CA ILE A 34 3.15 -4.88 7.85
C ILE A 34 2.14 -5.98 7.53
N LYS A 35 1.34 -6.37 8.52
CA LYS A 35 0.24 -7.33 8.33
C LYS A 35 -0.75 -6.82 7.27
N THR A 36 -1.20 -7.71 6.39
CA THR A 36 -2.18 -7.40 5.35
C THR A 36 -3.48 -6.83 5.90
N SER A 37 -3.94 -7.29 7.07
CA SER A 37 -5.11 -6.74 7.76
C SER A 37 -4.95 -5.27 8.13
N ASN A 38 -3.74 -4.86 8.50
CA ASN A 38 -3.43 -3.47 8.80
C ASN A 38 -3.48 -2.62 7.52
N LEU A 39 -2.87 -3.08 6.42
CA LEU A 39 -2.97 -2.42 5.11
C LEU A 39 -4.42 -2.23 4.65
N ARG A 40 -5.25 -3.26 4.78
CA ARG A 40 -6.69 -3.18 4.47
C ARG A 40 -7.42 -2.16 5.34
N THR A 41 -7.07 -2.08 6.63
CA THR A 41 -7.65 -1.12 7.57
C THR A 41 -7.28 0.31 7.19
N VAL A 42 -6.00 0.56 6.93
CA VAL A 42 -5.51 1.89 6.54
C VAL A 42 -6.07 2.31 5.17
N ALA A 43 -6.07 1.43 4.18
CA ALA A 43 -6.69 1.68 2.88
C ALA A 43 -8.17 2.07 3.03
N SER A 44 -8.90 1.41 3.92
CA SER A 44 -10.30 1.73 4.21
C SER A 44 -10.48 3.09 4.89
N LYS A 45 -9.53 3.53 5.72
CA LYS A 45 -9.53 4.87 6.31
C LYS A 45 -9.26 5.94 5.25
N LEU A 46 -8.20 5.77 4.47
CA LEU A 46 -7.81 6.68 3.39
C LEU A 46 -8.86 6.75 2.28
N LYS A 47 -9.70 5.72 2.12
CA LYS A 47 -10.87 5.78 1.24
C LYS A 47 -11.82 6.92 1.59
N LYS A 48 -11.95 7.27 2.87
CA LYS A 48 -12.76 8.41 3.32
C LYS A 48 -12.13 9.76 2.97
N GLU A 49 -10.81 9.77 2.75
CA GLU A 49 -10.02 10.94 2.37
C GLU A 49 -9.87 11.06 0.84
N GLY A 50 -10.57 10.23 0.06
CA GLY A 50 -10.57 10.30 -1.42
C GLY A 50 -9.54 9.43 -2.12
N TYR A 51 -8.75 8.64 -1.38
CA TYR A 51 -7.85 7.64 -1.97
C TYR A 51 -8.60 6.35 -2.37
N LEU A 52 -8.04 5.59 -3.30
CA LEU A 52 -8.49 4.24 -3.61
C LEU A 52 -7.29 3.32 -3.76
N PHE A 53 -7.25 2.26 -2.94
CA PHE A 53 -6.20 1.25 -2.98
C PHE A 53 -6.81 -0.14 -3.18
N GLN A 54 -6.12 -0.99 -3.94
CA GLN A 54 -6.38 -2.41 -4.04
C GLN A 54 -5.29 -3.17 -3.30
N VAL A 55 -5.69 -4.01 -2.35
CA VAL A 55 -4.78 -4.81 -1.52
C VAL A 55 -5.01 -6.29 -1.84
N SER A 56 -3.97 -6.99 -2.28
CA SER A 56 -4.04 -8.41 -2.66
C SER A 56 -2.87 -9.21 -2.07
N ASP A 57 -3.22 -10.31 -1.43
CA ASP A 57 -2.32 -11.36 -0.90
C ASP A 57 -2.47 -12.67 -1.70
N LYS A 58 -3.31 -12.71 -2.74
CA LYS A 58 -3.62 -13.93 -3.49
C LYS A 58 -2.40 -14.45 -4.26
N GLY A 59 -2.01 -15.68 -3.95
CA GLY A 59 -0.88 -16.36 -4.61
C GLY A 59 0.50 -15.88 -4.13
N LEU A 60 0.55 -15.10 -3.04
CA LEU A 60 1.77 -14.60 -2.44
C LEU A 60 1.99 -15.25 -1.06
N ILE A 61 3.23 -15.64 -0.79
CA ILE A 61 3.63 -16.19 0.52
C ILE A 61 4.35 -15.08 1.27
N ASN A 62 3.84 -14.71 2.45
CA ASN A 62 4.39 -13.67 3.32
C ASN A 62 4.53 -12.28 2.66
N GLU A 63 3.76 -12.02 1.60
CA GLU A 63 3.81 -10.76 0.88
C GLU A 63 2.38 -10.28 0.56
N THR A 64 2.24 -8.98 0.37
CA THR A 64 1.01 -8.32 -0.04
C THR A 64 1.35 -7.28 -1.09
N ILE A 65 0.61 -7.25 -2.18
CA ILE A 65 0.67 -6.18 -3.16
C ILE A 65 -0.40 -5.16 -2.81
N VAL A 66 0.01 -3.89 -2.77
CA VAL A 66 -0.91 -2.76 -2.73
C VAL A 66 -0.75 -1.96 -4.01
N GLU A 67 -1.87 -1.69 -4.67
CA GLU A 67 -1.94 -0.84 -5.85
C GLU A 67 -2.73 0.42 -5.50
N CYS A 68 -2.19 1.59 -5.84
CA CYS A 68 -2.89 2.85 -5.73
C CYS A 68 -3.66 3.10 -7.03
N ILE A 69 -4.99 3.08 -6.95
CA ILE A 69 -5.87 3.31 -8.09
C ILE A 69 -6.16 4.81 -8.23
N LYS A 70 -6.37 5.49 -7.10
CA LYS A 70 -6.73 6.92 -7.07
C LYS A 70 -6.15 7.60 -5.84
N THR A 71 -5.73 8.85 -6.01
CA THR A 71 -5.45 9.80 -4.93
C THR A 71 -6.51 10.90 -4.94
N PRO A 72 -6.78 11.58 -3.81
CA PRO A 72 -7.63 12.75 -3.80
C PRO A 72 -7.10 13.81 -4.77
N GLU A 73 -8.01 14.50 -5.44
CA GLU A 73 -7.70 15.71 -6.19
C GLU A 73 -7.47 16.84 -5.17
N LEU A 74 -6.30 17.48 -5.24
CA LEU A 74 -5.96 18.63 -4.42
C LEU A 74 -6.79 19.86 -4.81
#